data_AF-A0A966PT83-F1
#
_entry.id   AF-A0A966PT83-F1
#
_cell.length_a   1.000
_cell.length_b   1.000
_cell.length_c   1.000
_cell.angle_alpha   90.00
_cell.angle_beta   90.00
_cell.angle_gamma   90.00
#
_symmetry.space_group_name_H-M   'P 1'
#
loop_
_entity.id
_entity.type
_entity.pdbx_description
1 polymer ?
#
loop_
_entity_poly.entity_id
_entity_poly.type
_entity_poly.pdbx_seq_one_letter_code
_entity_poly.pdbx_strand_id
1 'polypeptide(L)' 'MSTESWSIEGELILNCNCTVFCPCVVSLGTHPPTEGYCQAWLGVRIDKGKSGLT' A
#
# COMPACT_ATOMS: atom_id res chain seq x y z
N MET A 1 -9.41 -9.62 -24.85
CA MET A 1 -8.82 -8.36 -24.37
C MET A 1 -7.37 -8.66 -24.05
N SER A 2 -6.43 -8.19 -24.89
CA SER A 2 -5.00 -8.27 -24.58
C SER A 2 -4.76 -7.43 -23.32
N THR A 3 -4.60 -8.08 -22.18
CA THR A 3 -4.10 -7.44 -20.96
C THR A 3 -2.65 -7.07 -21.22
N GLU A 4 -2.43 -5.84 -21.68
CA GLU A 4 -1.12 -5.19 -21.67
C GLU A 4 -0.45 -5.47 -20.32
N SER A 5 0.77 -6.02 -20.34
CA SER A 5 1.43 -6.42 -19.11
C SER A 5 1.87 -5.18 -18.35
N TRP A 6 1.33 -4.99 -17.15
CA TRP A 6 1.65 -3.86 -16.27
C TRP A 6 2.33 -4.38 -15.01
N SER A 7 3.42 -3.73 -14.58
CA SER A 7 4.02 -3.98 -13.26
C SER A 7 4.80 -2.77 -12.75
N ILE A 8 4.83 -2.60 -11.43
CA ILE A 8 5.75 -1.70 -10.72
C ILE A 8 6.53 -2.44 -9.64
N GLU A 9 7.73 -1.97 -9.39
CA GLU A 9 8.61 -2.40 -8.31
C GLU A 9 9.09 -1.16 -7.55
N GLY A 10 9.18 -1.24 -6.24
CA GLY A 10 9.66 -0.16 -5.39
C GLY A 10 9.23 -0.33 -3.93
N GLU A 11 9.09 0.79 -3.23
CA GLU A 11 8.78 0.82 -1.80
C GLU A 11 7.37 1.38 -1.55
N LEU A 12 6.69 0.79 -0.55
CA LEU A 12 5.40 1.21 -0.07
C LEU A 12 5.52 1.62 1.40
N ILE A 13 5.08 2.83 1.72
CA ILE A 13 4.89 3.29 3.10
C ILE A 13 3.39 3.44 3.38
N LEU A 14 2.97 2.93 4.54
CA LEU A 14 1.59 2.95 5.00
C LEU A 14 1.55 3.45 6.45
N ASN A 15 0.59 4.31 6.75
CA ASN A 15 0.35 4.78 8.10
C ASN A 15 -1.12 5.19 8.31
N CYS A 16 -1.54 5.28 9.57
CA CYS A 16 -2.90 5.61 10.00
C CYS A 16 -2.87 6.53 11.22
N ASN A 17 -4.04 7.04 11.58
CA ASN A 17 -4.36 7.70 12.85
C ASN A 17 -4.27 6.80 14.10
N CYS A 18 -3.51 5.70 14.07
CA CYS A 18 -3.41 4.76 15.18
C CYS A 18 -2.46 5.28 16.27
N THR A 19 -2.77 5.02 17.55
CA THR A 19 -2.16 5.71 18.70
C THR A 19 -0.64 5.54 18.87
N VAL A 20 -0.04 4.46 18.37
CA VAL A 20 1.41 4.17 18.55
C VAL A 20 2.12 3.99 17.22
N PHE A 21 1.76 2.95 16.48
CA PHE A 21 2.21 2.72 15.11
C PHE A 21 1.07 2.06 14.35
N CYS A 22 1.07 2.16 13.04
CA CYS A 22 0.12 1.49 12.18
C CYS A 22 0.46 -0.01 12.08
N PRO A 23 -0.32 -0.93 12.67
CA PRO A 23 -0.01 -2.36 12.63
C PRO A 23 -0.40 -3.01 11.28
N CYS A 24 -1.08 -2.29 10.39
CA CYS A 24 -1.68 -2.82 9.17
C CYS A 24 -0.67 -3.51 8.24
N VAL A 25 0.59 -3.06 8.20
CA VAL A 25 1.63 -3.68 7.37
C VAL A 25 1.98 -5.08 7.86
N VAL A 26 2.09 -5.25 9.18
CA VAL A 26 2.43 -6.53 9.80
C VAL A 26 1.20 -7.45 9.87
N SER A 27 0.03 -6.87 10.15
CA SER A 27 -1.23 -7.62 10.28
C SER A 27 -1.94 -7.86 8.96
N LEU A 28 -1.41 -7.38 7.83
CA LEU A 28 -2.08 -7.38 6.52
C LEU A 28 -3.51 -6.81 6.58
N GLY A 29 -3.68 -5.71 7.31
CA GLY A 29 -4.96 -5.00 7.43
C GLY A 29 -6.00 -5.64 8.36
N THR A 30 -5.70 -6.77 9.01
CA THR A 30 -6.66 -7.44 9.92
C THR A 30 -6.77 -6.79 11.30
N HIS A 31 -5.80 -5.97 11.70
CA HIS A 31 -5.82 -5.32 13.00
C HIS A 31 -6.89 -4.21 13.05
N PRO A 32 -7.73 -4.17 14.10
CA PRO A 32 -8.77 -3.16 14.21
C PRO A 32 -8.18 -1.74 14.43
N PRO A 33 -8.84 -0.68 13.95
CA PRO A 33 -8.44 0.70 14.22
C PRO A 33 -8.64 1.04 15.71
N THR A 34 -7.77 1.90 16.25
CA THR A 34 -7.87 2.36 17.66
C THR A 34 -9.01 3.34 17.86
N GLU A 35 -9.27 4.20 16.87
CA GLU A 35 -10.29 5.26 16.91
C GLU A 35 -11.63 4.85 16.27
N GLY A 36 -11.87 3.55 16.09
CA GLY A 36 -13.08 3.02 15.44
C GLY A 36 -13.14 3.17 13.91
N TYR A 37 -12.25 3.98 13.31
CA TYR A 37 -12.02 4.07 11.87
C TYR A 37 -10.53 4.27 11.57
N CYS A 38 -10.10 3.82 10.39
CA CYS A 38 -8.73 4.02 9.92
C CYS A 38 -8.70 5.19 8.93
N GLN A 39 -8.08 6.31 9.32
CA GLN A 39 -7.73 7.36 8.37
C GLN A 39 -6.32 7.10 7.86
N ALA A 40 -6.25 6.36 6.76
CA ALA A 40 -4.99 5.94 6.18
C ALA A 40 -4.38 7.03 5.27
N TRP A 41 -3.05 7.08 5.25
CA TRP A 41 -2.27 7.70 4.19
C TRP A 41 -1.18 6.74 3.74
N LEU A 42 -0.81 6.86 2.47
CA LEU A 42 0.20 6.00 1.87
C LEU A 42 1.11 6.79 0.94
N GLY A 43 2.32 6.30 0.79
CA GLY A 43 3.28 6.78 -0.20
C GLY A 43 3.83 5.60 -0.98
N VAL A 44 3.95 5.76 -2.29
CA VAL A 44 4.57 4.76 -3.17
C VAL A 44 5.78 5.40 -3.82
N ARG A 45 6.96 4.84 -3.59
CA ARG A 45 8.14 5.15 -4.39
C ARG A 45 8.24 4.08 -5.47
N ILE A 46 8.18 4.48 -6.73
CA ILE A 46 8.30 3.57 -7.87
C ILE A 46 9.74 3.63 -8.35
N ASP A 47 10.43 2.49 -8.29
CA ASP A 47 11.81 2.36 -8.74
C ASP A 47 11.87 1.78 -10.16
N LYS A 48 10.93 0.90 -10.53
CA LYS A 48 10.74 0.39 -11.91
C LYS A 48 9.27 0.30 -12.27
N GLY A 49 8.94 0.50 -13.55
CA GLY A 49 7.60 0.34 -14.08
C GLY A 49 7.63 -0.18 -15.52
N LYS A 50 6.66 -1.00 -15.89
CA LYS A 50 6.40 -1.38 -17.29
C LYS A 50 4.91 -1.32 -17.59
N SER A 51 4.61 -0.95 -18.83
CA SER A 51 3.30 -1.04 -19.45
C SER A 51 3.49 -1.37 -20.92
N GLY A 52 2.65 -2.22 -21.49
CA GLY A 52 2.75 -2.58 -22.90
C GLY A 52 3.15 -4.05 -23.14
N LEU A 53 3.13 -4.44 -24.41
CA LEU A 53 3.88 -5.57 -24.95
C LEU A 53 5.34 -5.12 -25.14
N THR A 54 6.17 -5.37 -24.14
CA THR A 54 7.64 -5.32 -24.27
C THR A 54 8.14 -6.39 -25.22
#